data_AF-A0A736RAP3-F1
#
_entry.id   AF-A0A736RAP3-F1
#
_cell.length_a   1.000
_cell.length_b   1.000
_cell.length_c   1.000
_cell.angle_alpha   90.00
_cell.angle_beta   90.00
_cell.angle_gamma   90.00
#
_symmetry.space_group_name_H-M   'P 1'
#
loop_
_entity.id
_entity.type
_entity.pdbx_description
1 polymer ?
#
loop_
_entity_poly.entity_id
_entity_poly.type
_entity_poly.pdbx_seq_one_letter_code
_entity_poly.pdbx_strand_id
1 'polypeptide(L)' 'MSEKEVSERIGKKRTALWRLRTKHGFPSPVLTHPAKYSRTAVEKWIAEGGVNRVV' A
#
# COMPACT_ATOMS: atom_id res chain seq x y z
N MET A 1 5.02 1.58 -8.88
CA MET A 1 4.69 0.16 -8.65
C MET A 1 3.27 -0.13 -9.08
N SER A 2 3.06 -1.24 -9.78
CA SER A 2 1.72 -1.75 -10.07
C SER A 2 1.06 -2.31 -8.81
N GLU A 3 -0.25 -2.45 -8.83
CA GLU A 3 -0.99 -3.08 -7.73
C GLU A 3 -0.54 -4.52 -7.42
N LYS A 4 -0.10 -5.26 -8.47
CA LYS A 4 0.45 -6.62 -8.32
C LYS A 4 1.77 -6.59 -7.56
N GLU A 5 2.71 -5.72 -7.94
CA GLU A 5 3.99 -5.59 -7.22
C GLU A 5 3.79 -5.19 -5.76
N VAL A 6 2.84 -4.28 -5.47
CA VAL A 6 2.55 -3.87 -4.09
C VAL A 6 2.00 -5.04 -3.28
N SER A 7 1.09 -5.82 -3.87
CA SER A 7 0.51 -7.01 -3.26
C SER A 7 1.60 -8.06 -2.93
N GLU A 8 2.50 -8.32 -3.86
CA GLU A 8 3.65 -9.22 -3.67
C GLU A 8 4.61 -8.69 -2.61
N ARG A 9 4.90 -7.38 -2.60
CA ARG A 9 5.81 -6.75 -1.63
C ARG A 9 5.34 -6.85 -0.19
N ILE A 10 4.03 -6.68 0.03
CA ILE A 10 3.42 -6.75 1.37
C ILE A 10 3.10 -8.22 1.76
N GLY A 11 3.13 -9.14 0.79
CA GLY A 11 2.73 -10.54 1.01
C GLY A 11 1.23 -10.68 1.31
N LYS A 12 0.40 -9.76 0.81
CA LYS A 12 -1.05 -9.76 1.02
C LYS A 12 -1.77 -9.67 -0.30
N LYS A 13 -2.94 -10.31 -0.40
CA LYS A 13 -3.78 -10.29 -1.62
C LYS A 13 -4.22 -8.86 -1.96
N ARG A 14 -4.45 -8.63 -3.25
CA ARG A 14 -4.99 -7.37 -3.81
C ARG A 14 -6.20 -6.82 -3.04
N THR A 15 -7.12 -7.68 -2.64
CA THR A 15 -8.33 -7.31 -1.87
C THR A 15 -8.01 -6.73 -0.49
N ALA A 16 -6.87 -7.07 0.10
CA ALA A 16 -6.42 -6.51 1.37
C ALA A 16 -5.94 -5.05 1.21
N LEU A 17 -5.45 -4.64 0.04
CA LEU A 17 -4.99 -3.27 -0.21
C LEU A 17 -6.12 -2.25 0.02
N TRP A 18 -7.36 -2.59 -0.32
CA TRP A 18 -8.52 -1.74 -0.05
C TRP A 18 -8.72 -1.51 1.46
N ARG A 19 -8.60 -2.58 2.28
CA ARG A 19 -8.69 -2.46 3.75
C ARG A 19 -7.53 -1.67 4.32
N LEU A 20 -6.32 -1.85 3.79
CA LEU A 20 -5.14 -1.09 4.20
C LEU A 20 -5.31 0.41 3.92
N ARG A 21 -5.89 0.77 2.77
CA ARG A 21 -6.21 2.17 2.42
C ARG A 21 -7.25 2.78 3.32
N THR A 22 -8.35 2.06 3.59
CA THR A 22 -9.48 2.63 4.35
C THR A 22 -9.27 2.61 5.86
N LYS A 23 -8.56 1.61 6.41
CA LYS A 23 -8.44 1.42 7.86
C LYS A 23 -7.04 1.69 8.44
N HIS A 24 -5.99 1.63 7.62
CA HIS A 24 -4.60 1.63 8.10
C HIS A 24 -3.72 2.70 7.43
N GLY A 25 -4.34 3.70 6.79
CA GLY A 25 -3.63 4.85 6.20
C GLY A 25 -2.66 4.46 5.07
N PHE A 26 -2.89 3.34 4.39
CA PHE A 26 -2.03 2.92 3.29
C PHE A 26 -2.05 3.95 2.15
N PRO A 27 -0.91 4.20 1.47
CA PRO A 27 -0.83 5.21 0.43
C PRO A 27 -1.89 5.04 -0.65
N SER A 28 -2.52 6.15 -1.04
CA SER A 28 -3.38 6.19 -2.21
C SER A 28 -2.56 5.99 -3.49
N PRO A 29 -3.14 5.34 -4.52
CA PRO A 29 -2.47 5.23 -5.81
C PRO A 29 -2.40 6.62 -6.48
N VAL A 30 -1.29 6.86 -7.18
CA VAL A 30 -1.01 8.07 -7.97
C VAL A 30 -1.85 8.11 -9.26
N LEU A 31 -2.15 6.94 -9.82
CA LEU A 31 -3.07 6.77 -10.97
C LEU A 31 -4.08 5.68 -10.62
N THR A 32 -5.33 5.84 -11.02
CA THR A 32 -6.42 4.92 -10.66
C THR A 32 -6.64 3.79 -11.69
N HIS A 33 -6.37 4.01 -12.98
CA HIS A 33 -6.60 3.01 -14.03
C HIS A 33 -5.47 2.99 -15.09
N PRO A 34 -4.50 2.06 -15.01
CA PRO A 34 -4.30 1.06 -13.95
C PRO A 34 -3.75 1.67 -12.66
N ALA A 35 -4.11 1.07 -11.52
CA ALA A 35 -3.66 1.52 -10.21
C ALA A 35 -2.11 1.50 -10.12
N LYS A 36 -1.50 2.69 -9.98
CA LYS A 36 -0.05 2.83 -9.76
C LYS A 36 0.22 3.49 -8.42
N TYR A 37 1.07 2.87 -7.63
CA TYR A 37 1.52 3.39 -6.35
C TYR A 37 2.91 4.01 -6.48
N SER A 38 3.14 5.10 -5.75
CA SER A 38 4.48 5.63 -5.57
C SER A 38 5.30 4.63 -4.75
N ARG A 39 6.44 4.21 -5.29
CA ARG A 39 7.33 3.24 -4.62
C ARG A 39 7.79 3.79 -3.27
N THR A 40 8.21 5.06 -3.24
CA THR A 40 8.70 5.72 -2.02
C THR A 40 7.62 5.79 -0.95
N ALA A 41 6.37 6.05 -1.30
CA ALA A 41 5.27 6.11 -0.35
C ALA A 41 4.97 4.73 0.28
N VAL A 42 4.98 3.68 -0.52
CA VAL A 42 4.75 2.31 -0.04
C VAL A 42 5.90 1.86 0.86
N GLU A 43 7.15 2.08 0.44
CA GLU A 43 8.33 1.73 1.23
C GLU A 43 8.39 2.52 2.54
N LYS A 44 8.06 3.81 2.51
CA LYS A 44 7.96 4.64 3.72
C LYS A 44 6.90 4.12 4.68
N TRP A 45 5.70 3.78 4.19
CA TRP A 45 4.64 3.22 5.04
C TRP A 45 5.06 1.89 5.69
N ILE A 46 5.76 1.02 4.96
CA ILE A 46 6.31 -0.23 5.51
C ILE A 46 7.37 0.07 6.57
N ALA A 47 8.30 1.01 6.29
CA ALA A 47 9.36 1.41 7.21
C ALA A 47 8.82 2.06 8.50
N GLU A 48 7.70 2.78 8.43
CA GLU A 48 7.00 3.39 9.57
C GLU A 48 6.23 2.35 10.43
N GLY A 49 6.34 1.05 10.13
CA GLY A 49 5.69 -0.03 10.87
C GLY A 49 4.36 -0.50 10.27
N GLY A 50 3.95 0.06 9.13
CA GLY A 50 2.75 -0.32 8.39
C GLY A 50 1.48 -0.23 9.23
N VAL A 51 0.83 -1.37 9.46
CA VAL A 51 -0.38 -1.46 10.30
C VAL A 51 -0.08 -1.20 11.78
N ASN A 52 1.13 -1.51 12.24
CA ASN A 52 1.56 -1.35 13.64
C ASN A 52 2.22 0.01 13.88
N ARG A 53 1.96 1.00 13.01
CA ARG A 53 2.34 2.39 13.29
C ARG A 53 1.71 2.79 14.62
N VAL A 54 2.56 3.13 15.60
CA VAL A 54 2.11 3.84 16.80
C VAL A 54 1.72 5.24 16.31
N VAL A 55 0.44 5.45 16.08
CA VAL A 55 -0.15 6.77 15.79
C VAL A 55 -0.35 7.48 17.11
#